data_AF-A0A3D0X8X4-F1
#
_entry.id   AF-A0A3D0X8X4-F1
#
_cell.length_a   1.000
_cell.length_b   1.000
_cell.length_c   1.000
_cell.angle_alpha   90.00
_cell.angle_beta   90.00
_cell.angle_gamma   90.00
#
_symmetry.space_group_name_H-M   'P 1'
#
loop_
_entity.id
_entity.type
_entity.pdbx_description
1 polymer ?
#
loop_
_entity_poly.entity_id
_entity_poly.type
_entity_poly.pdbx_seq_one_letter_code
_entity_poly.pdbx_strand_id
1 'polypeptide(L)'
;MYKFKSRQISFTDFNTPIGMKLSEMSERYKERTGSYPERILADKIYRNRENPAYCAERKIRLSGPALGRPKKDEIRDKKQDYIDESERVEVERKFSLAKRKCGIGLIVTRLKETT
;
A
#
# COMPACT_ATOMS: atom_id res chain seq x y z
N MET A 1 10.27 12.33 1.77
CA MET A 1 10.65 13.18 0.62
C MET A 1 11.38 12.29 -0.36
N TYR A 2 10.81 12.06 -1.56
CA TYR A 2 11.37 11.14 -2.54
C TYR A 2 12.76 11.63 -2.98
N LYS A 3 13.79 10.79 -2.80
CA LYS A 3 15.14 11.09 -3.28
C LYS A 3 15.34 10.38 -4.62
N PHE A 4 15.44 11.16 -5.70
CA PHE A 4 15.72 10.65 -7.04
C PHE A 4 17.23 10.54 -7.24
N LYS A 5 17.65 9.44 -7.87
CA LYS A 5 19.08 9.12 -8.10
C LYS A 5 19.72 10.07 -9.12
N SER A 6 18.92 10.59 -10.04
CA SER A 6 19.20 11.69 -10.96
C SER A 6 18.32 12.87 -10.58
N ARG A 7 18.84 14.10 -10.61
CA ARG A 7 18.07 15.35 -10.40
C ARG A 7 17.08 15.65 -11.55
N GLN A 8 16.65 14.64 -12.28
CA GLN A 8 15.77 14.74 -13.43
C GLN A 8 14.58 13.82 -13.19
N ILE A 9 13.39 14.43 -13.17
CA ILE A 9 12.12 13.74 -12.95
C ILE A 9 11.64 13.22 -14.31
N SER A 10 11.60 11.90 -14.44
CA SER A 10 11.02 11.20 -15.58
C SER A 10 9.53 10.96 -15.36
N PHE A 11 8.73 10.88 -16.43
CA PHE A 11 7.30 10.51 -16.32
C PHE A 11 7.09 9.15 -15.63
N THR A 12 8.06 8.24 -15.74
CA THR A 12 8.08 6.94 -15.06
C THR A 12 8.22 7.05 -13.54
N ASP A 13 8.82 8.13 -13.02
CA ASP A 13 8.95 8.36 -11.57
C ASP A 13 7.60 8.62 -10.87
N PHE A 14 6.59 9.04 -11.63
CA PHE A 14 5.22 9.21 -11.13
C PHE A 14 4.39 7.92 -11.19
N ASN A 15 4.82 6.94 -11.98
CA ASN A 15 4.05 5.71 -12.19
C ASN A 15 4.39 4.58 -11.20
N THR A 16 5.38 4.78 -10.34
CA THR A 16 5.68 3.89 -9.21
C THR A 16 6.20 4.70 -8.04
N PRO A 17 5.58 4.65 -6.84
CA PRO A 17 6.22 5.22 -5.66
C PRO A 17 7.56 4.50 -5.42
N ILE A 18 8.66 5.25 -5.55
CA ILE A 18 10.01 4.78 -5.19
C ILE A 18 9.96 4.39 -3.70
N GLY A 19 10.07 3.08 -3.43
CA GLY A 19 10.34 2.56 -2.09
C GLY A 19 9.21 1.82 -1.35
N MET A 20 8.04 1.57 -1.97
CA MET A 20 7.00 0.75 -1.32
C MET A 20 6.32 -0.19 -2.32
N LYS A 21 6.95 -1.33 -2.60
CA LYS A 21 6.30 -2.44 -3.31
C LYS A 21 5.56 -3.33 -2.30
N LEU A 22 4.32 -3.71 -2.62
CA LEU A 22 3.51 -4.58 -1.77
C LEU A 22 4.22 -5.91 -1.47
N SER A 23 4.93 -6.46 -2.46
CA SER A 23 5.75 -7.66 -2.31
C SER A 23 6.87 -7.50 -1.28
N GLU A 24 7.64 -6.42 -1.36
CA GLU A 24 8.72 -6.17 -0.39
C GLU A 24 8.18 -6.01 1.05
N MET A 25 7.04 -5.34 1.21
CA MET A 25 6.40 -5.18 2.53
C MET A 25 5.90 -6.51 3.10
N SER A 26 5.39 -7.40 2.25
CA SER A 26 4.90 -8.72 2.66
C SER A 26 6.03 -9.69 2.96
N GLU A 27 7.16 -9.64 2.24
CA GLU A 27 8.37 -10.40 2.61
C GLU A 27 8.92 -9.93 3.97
N ARG A 28 9.05 -8.62 4.20
CA ARG A 28 9.48 -8.09 5.51
C ARG A 28 8.54 -8.48 6.64
N TYR A 29 7.23 -8.52 6.38
CA TYR A 29 6.26 -9.03 7.36
C TYR A 29 6.53 -10.50 7.69
N LYS A 30 6.77 -11.33 6.68
CA LYS A 30 7.10 -12.75 6.86
C LYS A 30 8.42 -12.96 7.58
N GLU A 31 9.47 -12.21 7.26
CA GLU A 31 10.74 -12.25 8.00
C GLU A 31 10.55 -11.95 9.49
N ARG A 32 9.68 -10.99 9.81
CA ARG A 32 9.40 -10.59 11.20
C ARG A 32 8.48 -11.55 11.95
N THR A 33 7.53 -12.19 11.26
CA THR A 33 6.44 -12.96 11.91
C THR A 33 6.52 -14.47 11.66
N GLY A 34 7.34 -14.92 10.73
CA GLY A 34 7.46 -16.30 10.29
C GLY A 34 6.47 -16.73 9.20
N SER A 35 5.45 -15.92 8.89
CA SER A 35 4.39 -16.27 7.93
C SER A 35 3.91 -15.07 7.10
N TYR A 36 3.36 -15.33 5.91
CA TYR A 36 2.63 -14.28 5.18
C TYR A 36 1.33 -13.92 5.91
N PRO A 37 0.86 -12.66 5.79
CA PRO A 37 -0.41 -12.26 6.38
C PRO A 37 -1.57 -12.94 5.64
N GLU A 38 -2.66 -13.24 6.37
CA GLU A 38 -3.88 -13.77 5.76
C GLU A 38 -4.51 -12.79 4.76
N ARG A 39 -4.45 -11.48 5.07
CA ARG A 39 -4.99 -10.41 4.23
C ARG A 39 -4.13 -9.15 4.25
N ILE A 40 -4.15 -8.42 3.14
CA ILE A 40 -3.54 -7.09 3.04
C ILE A 40 -4.62 -6.08 2.66
N LEU A 41 -4.85 -5.11 3.55
CA LEU A 41 -5.71 -3.96 3.30
C LEU A 41 -4.90 -2.87 2.59
N ALA A 42 -5.05 -2.75 1.27
CA ALA A 42 -4.26 -1.83 0.46
C ALA A 42 -5.12 -0.83 -0.31
N ASP A 43 -4.55 0.35 -0.56
CA ASP A 43 -5.17 1.35 -1.43
C ASP A 43 -5.20 0.88 -2.90
N LYS A 44 -6.07 1.50 -3.70
CA LYS A 44 -6.24 1.20 -5.13
C LYS A 44 -4.93 1.25 -5.92
N ILE A 45 -3.99 2.14 -5.57
CA ILE A 45 -2.70 2.24 -6.27
C ILE A 45 -1.85 0.96 -6.19
N TYR A 46 -2.08 0.11 -5.19
CA TYR A 46 -1.36 -1.15 -5.01
C TYR A 46 -2.02 -2.32 -5.76
N ARG A 47 -3.18 -2.14 -6.38
CA ARG A 47 -3.86 -3.20 -7.14
C ARG A 47 -3.44 -3.21 -8.61
N ASN A 48 -2.13 -3.08 -8.85
CA ASN A 48 -1.54 -3.20 -10.20
C ASN A 48 -1.70 -4.64 -10.73
N ARG A 49 -1.20 -4.96 -11.93
CA ARG A 49 -1.37 -6.32 -12.49
C ARG A 49 -0.55 -7.39 -11.75
N GLU A 50 0.58 -7.01 -11.16
CA GLU A 50 1.55 -7.92 -10.55
C GLU A 50 1.13 -8.32 -9.13
N ASN A 51 0.62 -7.38 -8.34
CA ASN A 51 0.36 -7.59 -6.91
C ASN A 51 -0.79 -8.58 -6.62
N PRO A 52 -1.93 -8.59 -7.34
CA PRO A 52 -2.95 -9.62 -7.17
C PRO A 52 -2.43 -11.02 -7.47
N ALA A 53 -1.58 -11.17 -8.50
CA ALA A 53 -0.96 -12.45 -8.83
C ALA A 53 0.02 -12.89 -7.72
N TYR A 54 0.86 -11.97 -7.25
CA TYR A 54 1.78 -12.20 -6.13
C TYR A 54 1.04 -12.63 -4.85
N CYS A 55 -0.08 -11.96 -4.53
CA CYS A 55 -0.90 -12.29 -3.37
C CYS A 55 -1.59 -13.65 -3.53
N ALA A 56 -2.14 -13.95 -4.72
CA ALA A 56 -2.81 -15.22 -4.99
C ALA A 56 -1.86 -16.42 -4.84
N GLU A 57 -0.62 -16.31 -5.36
CA GLU A 57 0.42 -17.34 -5.23
C GLU A 57 0.73 -17.66 -3.75
N ARG A 58 0.70 -16.64 -2.89
CA ARG A 58 1.02 -16.73 -1.46
C ARG A 58 -0.19 -16.92 -0.56
N LYS A 59 -1.39 -17.11 -1.15
CA LYS A 59 -2.67 -17.22 -0.44
C LYS A 59 -2.98 -16.02 0.46
N ILE A 60 -2.54 -14.84 0.05
CA ILE A 60 -2.83 -13.57 0.71
C ILE A 60 -4.10 -13.00 0.09
N ARG A 61 -5.09 -12.66 0.92
CA ARG A 61 -6.31 -12.00 0.45
C ARG A 61 -6.06 -10.51 0.20
N LEU A 62 -6.27 -10.07 -1.03
CA LEU A 62 -6.21 -8.67 -1.44
C LEU A 62 -7.56 -8.28 -2.06
N SER A 63 -8.33 -7.48 -1.34
CA SER A 63 -9.73 -7.21 -1.68
C SER A 63 -9.93 -6.06 -2.66
N GLY A 64 -11.06 -6.11 -3.36
CA GLY A 64 -11.51 -5.15 -4.34
C GLY A 64 -10.93 -5.32 -5.76
N PRO A 65 -11.42 -4.52 -6.72
CA PRO A 65 -11.17 -4.75 -8.14
C PRO A 65 -9.73 -4.42 -8.54
N ALA A 66 -9.23 -5.14 -9.54
CA ALA A 66 -7.98 -4.81 -10.21
C ALA A 66 -8.00 -3.37 -10.78
N LEU A 67 -6.81 -2.78 -10.93
CA LEU A 67 -6.68 -1.45 -11.51
C LEU A 67 -7.13 -1.46 -12.98
N GLY A 68 -8.08 -0.59 -13.31
CA GLY A 68 -8.60 -0.40 -14.67
C GLY A 68 -10.05 -0.84 -14.82
N ARG A 69 -10.40 -1.32 -16.03
CA ARG A 69 -11.75 -1.77 -16.36
C ARG A 69 -12.01 -3.14 -15.72
N PRO A 70 -13.09 -3.30 -14.92
CA PRO A 70 -13.49 -4.61 -14.40
C PRO A 70 -13.77 -5.60 -15.53
N LYS A 71 -13.55 -6.90 -15.28
CA LYS A 71 -13.95 -7.96 -16.21
C LYS A 71 -15.48 -8.09 -16.22
N LYS A 72 -16.05 -8.45 -17.37
CA LYS A 72 -17.51 -8.49 -17.59
C LYS A 72 -18.22 -9.46 -16.63
N ASP A 73 -17.64 -10.64 -16.43
CA ASP A 73 -18.25 -11.74 -15.67
C ASP A 73 -17.48 -12.06 -14.37
N GLU A 74 -16.93 -11.02 -13.72
CA GLU A 74 -16.16 -11.18 -12.50
C GLU A 74 -17.08 -11.45 -11.30
N ILE A 75 -17.03 -12.69 -10.78
CA ILE A 75 -17.69 -13.03 -9.52
C ILE A 75 -16.83 -12.50 -8.38
N ARG A 76 -17.34 -11.47 -7.68
CA ARG A 76 -16.67 -10.83 -6.54
C ARG A 76 -17.52 -10.89 -5.29
N ASP A 77 -16.86 -11.08 -4.15
CA ASP A 77 -17.48 -10.89 -2.85
C ASP A 77 -17.51 -9.41 -2.47
N LYS A 78 -18.56 -8.72 -2.94
CA LYS A 78 -18.77 -7.29 -2.66
C LYS A 78 -18.92 -7.00 -1.17
N LYS A 79 -19.39 -7.97 -0.38
CA LYS A 79 -19.57 -7.79 1.07
C LYS A 79 -18.21 -7.78 1.75
N GLN A 80 -17.34 -8.73 1.42
CA GLN A 80 -15.99 -8.75 1.95
C GLN A 80 -15.17 -7.53 1.49
N ASP A 81 -15.29 -7.15 0.21
CA ASP A 81 -14.65 -5.94 -0.32
C ASP A 81 -15.03 -4.69 0.48
N TYR A 82 -16.32 -4.54 0.82
CA TYR A 82 -16.81 -3.42 1.61
C TYR A 82 -16.25 -3.42 3.04
N ILE A 83 -16.23 -4.59 3.70
CA ILE A 83 -15.69 -4.73 5.06
C ILE A 83 -14.22 -4.33 5.09
N ASP A 84 -13.41 -4.90 4.19
CA ASP A 84 -11.98 -4.62 4.09
C ASP A 84 -11.69 -3.14 3.80
N GLU A 85 -12.46 -2.52 2.91
CA GLU A 85 -12.32 -1.10 2.61
C GLU A 85 -12.69 -0.23 3.82
N SER A 86 -13.74 -0.60 4.56
CA SER A 86 -14.16 0.11 5.77
C SER A 86 -13.08 0.06 6.86
N GLU A 87 -12.49 -1.11 7.10
CA GLU A 87 -11.38 -1.27 8.04
C GLU A 87 -10.14 -0.46 7.62
N ARG A 88 -9.81 -0.47 6.32
CA ARG A 88 -8.72 0.33 5.76
C ARG A 88 -8.96 1.82 6.02
N VAL A 89 -10.17 2.31 5.74
CA VAL A 89 -10.57 3.70 5.97
C VAL A 89 -10.46 4.08 7.44
N GLU A 90 -10.81 3.19 8.37
CA GLU A 90 -10.66 3.47 9.81
C GLU A 90 -9.18 3.69 10.20
N VAL A 91 -8.29 2.85 9.68
CA VAL A 91 -6.84 3.00 9.91
C VAL A 91 -6.35 4.34 9.37
N GLU A 92 -6.74 4.72 8.15
CA GLU A 92 -6.37 6.01 7.57
C GLU A 92 -6.93 7.21 8.35
N ARG A 93 -8.16 7.11 8.86
CA ARG A 93 -8.76 8.13 9.73
C ARG A 93 -7.93 8.33 10.99
N LYS A 94 -7.47 7.25 11.64
CA LYS A 94 -6.59 7.33 12.81
C LYS A 94 -5.27 8.02 12.47
N PHE A 95 -4.63 7.67 11.35
CA PHE A 95 -3.41 8.35 10.89
C PHE A 95 -3.65 9.84 10.59
N SER A 96 -4.78 10.19 9.97
CA SER A 96 -5.15 11.57 9.68
C SER A 96 -5.33 12.40 10.95
N LEU A 97 -6.05 11.83 11.93
CA LEU A 97 -6.23 12.45 13.25
C LEU A 97 -4.87 12.66 13.93
N ALA A 98 -4.05 11.61 13.98
CA ALA A 98 -2.77 11.67 14.67
C ALA A 98 -1.82 12.72 14.05
N LYS A 99 -1.80 12.81 12.71
CA LYS A 99 -1.00 13.81 11.99
C LYS A 99 -1.50 15.24 12.21
N ARG A 100 -2.82 15.47 12.11
CA ARG A 100 -3.41 16.82 12.11
C ARG A 100 -3.71 17.39 13.50
N LYS A 101 -4.05 16.54 14.47
CA LYS A 101 -4.52 16.96 15.79
C LYS A 101 -3.59 16.54 16.92
N CYS A 102 -2.83 15.44 16.76
CA CYS A 102 -1.96 14.92 17.81
C CYS A 102 -0.46 15.19 17.56
N GLY A 103 -0.12 16.13 16.68
CA GLY A 103 1.26 16.61 16.52
C GLY A 103 2.24 15.63 15.84
N ILE A 104 1.82 14.42 15.43
CA ILE A 104 2.70 13.47 14.72
C ILE A 104 3.21 14.07 13.41
N GLY A 105 2.43 14.94 12.76
CA GLY A 105 2.86 15.65 11.55
C GLY A 105 4.02 16.62 11.75
N LEU A 106 4.35 16.96 13.00
CA LEU A 106 5.47 17.85 13.35
C LEU A 106 6.76 17.08 13.67
N ILE A 107 6.69 15.76 13.80
CA ILE A 107 7.87 14.92 14.04
C ILE A 107 8.67 14.86 12.74
N VAL A 108 9.83 15.50 12.77
CA VAL A 108 10.79 15.54 11.66
C VAL A 108 12.13 14.97 12.09
N THR A 109 12.81 14.29 11.18
CA THR A 109 14.19 13.82 11.40
C THR A 109 15.16 14.83 10.79
N ARG A 110 16.25 15.18 11.47
CA ARG A 110 17.32 15.99 10.88
C ARG A 110 17.89 15.27 9.66
N LEU A 111 18.18 16.01 8.59
CA LEU A 111 18.95 15.45 7.48
C LEU A 111 20.38 15.22 7.97
N LYS A 112 21.04 14.18 7.45
CA LYS A 112 22.45 13.88 7.78
C LYS A 112 23.40 15.06 7.51
N GLU A 113 23.02 15.93 6.58
CA GLU A 113 23.79 17.12 6.17
C GLU A 113 23.49 18.37 7.01
N THR A 114 22.44 18.34 7.84
CA THR A 114 22.05 19.48 8.69
C THR A 114 22.41 19.20 10.14
N THR A 115 23.43 19.89 10.65
CA THR A 115 23.89 19.82 12.05
C THR A 115 22.88 20.45 12.99
#